data_AF-A0A0S7X0I7-F1
#
_entry.id   AF-A0A0S7X0I7-F1
#
_cell.length_a   1.000
_cell.length_b   1.000
_cell.length_c   1.000
_cell.angle_alpha   90.00
_cell.angle_beta   90.00
_cell.angle_gamma   90.00
#
_symmetry.space_group_name_H-M   'P 1'
#
loop_
_entity.id
_entity.type
_entity.pdbx_description
1 polymer ?
#
loop_
_entity_poly.entity_id
_entity_poly.type
_entity_poly.pdbx_seq_one_letter_code
_entity_poly.pdbx_strand_id
1 'polypeptide(L)'
;MRRLTLSVAVSLLILCGLLPGVFAQLTPDKQTQAQALIRQFSARQFAVRQEAVKKLIEMGPDVLPLVRKTLGETDDAEVKLRCEMVIKGLTKPPEPEREPDVILPPGGFDEHEAKFTPRRIMSLGPAPPRLGSRSKYAQNGEGVVYILKRDDKELVVYNGKEGPPYDRIKQHAISPDGRRWTYIAESGGKAFAVCDGKESPEYDSARDLVMSSDGEHVAYVASQANRYFIMRDGKELPLPDANVARLQFSPDGERLAYILGRPGKQFVVCDGQAGKPHERIWSPLFSPDSKRLAYHAARKLPFAPGERRPRSEWAGLDWSVVVDGKEWKGRHLRGRIWFSPDSRHALCQIWQAGKTFVVCDQAEGVKHDAIWALTGCGSLRYVALDGQELRLIEADWPRNRGDGGRLVERPLSRLGELRAGAKVPPTTHGIAGYFGLKNAVVFRHGGEDYTGSLFVMLDGKHVWYTAEQGGETFVFWNDRRWPTGGRPWGITFSPDGKHIAYSVRRGNRRYIVCDGRKGREYASMRTPYFSPDGRHLCYMVRYDPMLYFVVVDGFEGPRYPRFQIPWRVIRRTGKLGYIAGDEFETWLYEVDWPADRDWTHGLEPIEP
;
A
#
# COMPACT_ATOMS: atom_id res chain seq x y z
N MET A 1 -44.45 -28.42 34.62
CA MET A 1 -45.24 -28.85 33.44
C MET A 1 -46.17 -27.72 33.04
N ARG A 2 -46.17 -27.33 31.75
CA ARG A 2 -47.10 -26.40 31.05
C ARG A 2 -46.94 -24.91 31.43
N ARG A 3 -46.98 -23.91 30.53
CA ARG A 3 -47.18 -23.78 29.07
C ARG A 3 -46.68 -22.35 28.71
N LEU A 4 -45.82 -22.18 27.70
CA LEU A 4 -46.14 -21.72 26.33
C LEU A 4 -46.73 -20.30 26.23
N THR A 5 -45.87 -19.40 25.72
CA THR A 5 -46.08 -18.40 24.64
C THR A 5 -47.39 -17.62 24.58
N LEU A 6 -47.29 -16.28 24.62
CA LEU A 6 -48.18 -15.42 23.86
C LEU A 6 -47.41 -14.35 23.08
N SER A 7 -47.94 -14.08 21.90
CA SER A 7 -47.39 -13.36 20.76
C SER A 7 -48.06 -11.98 20.64
N VAL A 8 -47.26 -10.95 20.36
CA VAL A 8 -47.46 -9.84 19.40
C VAL A 8 -48.58 -8.78 19.60
N ALA A 9 -48.13 -7.53 19.36
CA ALA A 9 -48.80 -6.30 18.90
C ALA A 9 -49.69 -5.52 19.91
N VAL A 10 -49.26 -4.35 20.39
CA VAL A 10 -49.22 -3.03 19.72
C VAL A 10 -50.61 -2.48 19.40
N SER A 11 -51.08 -1.56 20.25
CA SER A 11 -51.58 -0.20 19.90
C SER A 11 -52.53 0.29 20.99
N LEU A 12 -52.26 1.45 21.60
CA LEU A 12 -53.18 2.60 21.63
C LEU A 12 -52.60 3.80 22.42
N LEU A 13 -52.44 4.91 21.68
CA LEU A 13 -52.81 6.29 22.04
C LEU A 13 -52.43 6.86 23.41
N ILE A 14 -51.47 7.80 23.41
CA ILE A 14 -51.66 9.08 24.11
C ILE A 14 -51.38 10.24 23.15
N LEU A 15 -52.35 11.14 23.17
CA LEU A 15 -52.62 12.30 22.35
C LEU A 15 -51.64 13.45 22.64
N CYS A 16 -51.23 14.12 21.56
CA CYS A 16 -51.04 15.57 21.41
C CYS A 16 -50.52 16.39 22.61
N GLY A 17 -49.23 16.72 22.54
CA GLY A 17 -48.66 17.96 23.05
C GLY A 17 -47.80 18.59 21.97
N LEU A 18 -48.41 19.38 21.08
CA LEU A 18 -47.72 20.29 20.16
C LEU A 18 -47.00 21.36 20.97
N LEU A 19 -45.68 21.21 21.15
CA LEU A 19 -44.78 22.33 21.43
C LEU A 19 -43.86 22.48 20.22
N PRO A 20 -43.78 23.66 19.58
CA PRO A 20 -42.74 23.89 18.59
C PRO A 20 -41.39 23.72 19.30
N GLY A 21 -40.51 22.91 18.70
CA GLY A 21 -39.16 22.69 19.20
C GLY A 21 -38.41 24.01 19.31
N VAL A 22 -38.41 24.59 20.50
CA VAL A 22 -37.50 25.65 20.88
C VAL A 22 -36.14 24.97 20.97
N PHE A 23 -35.36 25.02 19.89
CA PHE A 23 -33.92 24.90 20.03
C PHE A 23 -33.53 25.90 21.12
N ALA A 24 -32.94 25.43 22.22
CA ALA A 24 -32.47 26.29 23.28
C ALA A 24 -31.58 27.37 22.64
N GLN A 25 -32.09 28.60 22.57
CA GLN A 25 -31.31 29.71 22.08
C GLN A 25 -30.17 29.92 23.07
N LEU A 26 -28.94 30.03 22.57
CA LEU A 26 -27.80 30.41 23.38
C LEU A 26 -28.18 31.66 24.19
N THR A 27 -27.86 31.65 25.49
CA THR A 27 -28.00 32.88 26.29
C THR A 27 -27.17 34.00 25.63
N PRO A 28 -27.57 35.28 25.76
CA PRO A 28 -26.85 36.39 25.14
C PRO A 28 -25.34 36.37 25.41
N ASP A 29 -24.95 35.98 26.63
CA ASP A 29 -23.54 35.83 27.03
C ASP A 29 -22.83 34.69 26.30
N LYS A 30 -23.46 33.50 26.21
CA LYS A 30 -22.90 32.35 25.47
C LYS A 30 -22.84 32.65 23.98
N GLN A 31 -23.82 33.36 23.43
CA GLN A 31 -23.80 33.76 22.02
C GLN A 31 -22.65 34.73 21.73
N THR A 32 -22.43 35.71 22.60
CA THR A 32 -21.31 36.67 22.50
C THR A 32 -19.96 35.96 22.60
N GLN A 33 -19.83 35.02 23.54
CA GLN A 33 -18.63 34.20 23.71
C GLN A 33 -18.35 33.33 22.47
N ALA A 34 -19.37 32.65 21.95
CA ALA A 34 -19.24 31.83 20.75
C ALA A 34 -18.85 32.69 19.53
N GLN A 35 -19.45 33.87 19.36
CA GLN A 35 -19.07 34.80 18.29
C GLN A 35 -17.64 35.30 18.42
N ALA A 36 -17.16 35.58 19.63
CA ALA A 36 -15.78 35.97 19.89
C ALA A 36 -14.79 34.85 19.52
N LEU A 37 -15.13 33.59 19.83
CA LEU A 37 -14.34 32.42 19.41
C LEU A 37 -14.37 32.23 17.89
N ILE A 38 -15.51 32.42 17.24
CA ILE A 38 -15.62 32.34 15.77
C ILE A 38 -14.77 33.42 15.09
N ARG A 39 -14.70 34.64 15.63
CA ARG A 39 -13.80 35.70 15.10
C ARG A 39 -12.33 35.30 15.17
N GLN A 40 -11.97 34.43 16.10
CA GLN A 40 -10.61 33.90 16.20
C GLN A 40 -10.30 32.87 15.12
N PHE A 41 -11.28 32.40 14.34
CA PHE A 41 -11.03 31.47 13.24
C PHE A 41 -10.17 32.08 12.13
N SER A 42 -10.14 33.39 11.95
CA SER A 42 -9.23 34.04 10.99
C SER A 42 -7.94 34.55 11.63
N ALA A 43 -7.70 34.26 12.91
CA ALA A 43 -6.49 34.72 13.60
C ALA A 43 -5.23 34.18 12.91
N ARG A 44 -4.18 35.00 12.79
CA ARG A 44 -2.92 34.59 12.12
C ARG A 44 -2.25 33.38 12.78
N GLN A 45 -2.40 33.22 14.08
CA GLN A 45 -1.78 32.14 14.86
C GLN A 45 -2.67 30.89 14.92
N PHE A 46 -2.15 29.74 14.50
CA PHE A 46 -2.88 28.46 14.49
C PHE A 46 -3.41 28.04 15.87
N ALA A 47 -2.62 28.22 16.93
CA ALA A 47 -3.01 27.87 18.29
C ALA A 47 -4.28 28.60 18.75
N VAL A 48 -4.41 29.88 18.38
CA VAL A 48 -5.60 30.71 18.69
C VAL A 48 -6.83 30.14 17.98
N ARG A 49 -6.69 29.75 16.71
CA ARG A 49 -7.78 29.13 15.94
C ARG A 49 -8.19 27.76 16.50
N GLN A 50 -7.22 26.92 16.88
CA GLN A 50 -7.49 25.60 17.46
C GLN A 50 -8.21 25.68 18.80
N GLU A 51 -7.74 26.57 19.67
CA GLU A 51 -8.34 26.77 20.99
C GLU A 51 -9.79 27.28 20.86
N ALA A 52 -10.06 28.13 19.87
CA ALA A 52 -11.41 28.58 19.57
C ALA A 52 -12.34 27.43 19.13
N VAL A 53 -11.86 26.54 18.25
CA VAL A 53 -12.61 25.35 17.82
C VAL A 53 -12.91 24.43 19.01
N LYS A 54 -11.91 24.14 19.84
CA LYS A 54 -12.05 23.29 21.02
C LYS A 54 -13.10 23.85 21.99
N LYS A 55 -13.00 25.13 22.34
CA LYS A 55 -13.96 25.80 23.23
C LYS A 55 -15.37 25.79 22.67
N LEU A 56 -15.54 25.99 21.36
CA LEU A 56 -16.86 25.90 20.72
C LEU A 56 -17.44 24.48 20.76
N ILE A 57 -16.61 23.43 20.67
CA ILE A 57 -17.06 22.05 20.85
C ILE A 57 -17.46 21.80 22.32
N GLU A 58 -16.68 22.32 23.28
CA GLU A 58 -16.98 22.20 24.71
C GLU A 58 -18.26 22.96 25.12
N MET A 59 -18.60 24.04 24.42
CA MET A 59 -19.87 24.76 24.60
C MET A 59 -21.10 23.93 24.20
N GLY A 60 -20.91 22.80 23.52
CA GLY A 60 -21.97 21.83 23.22
C GLY A 60 -22.78 22.14 21.96
N PRO A 61 -23.78 21.30 21.63
CA PRO A 61 -24.50 21.36 20.36
C PRO A 61 -25.30 22.66 20.14
N ASP A 62 -25.55 23.44 21.19
CA ASP A 62 -26.28 24.72 21.12
C ASP A 62 -25.55 25.78 20.27
N VAL A 63 -24.25 25.64 20.03
CA VAL A 63 -23.50 26.54 19.12
C VAL A 63 -23.69 26.20 17.63
N LEU A 64 -24.24 25.02 17.30
CA LEU A 64 -24.39 24.57 15.92
C LEU A 64 -25.15 25.54 15.00
N PRO A 65 -26.27 26.17 15.42
CA PRO A 65 -26.96 27.13 14.57
C PRO A 65 -26.06 28.32 14.17
N LEU A 66 -25.29 28.86 15.12
CA LEU A 66 -24.39 29.98 14.89
C LEU A 66 -23.20 29.58 14.00
N VAL A 67 -22.62 28.41 14.24
CA VAL A 67 -21.50 27.88 13.46
C VAL A 67 -21.92 27.54 12.03
N ARG A 68 -23.11 26.96 11.85
CA ARG A 68 -23.68 26.68 10.51
C ARG A 68 -24.05 27.96 9.76
N LYS A 69 -24.58 28.96 10.46
CA LYS A 69 -24.83 30.28 9.89
C LYS A 69 -23.53 30.91 9.39
N THR A 70 -22.50 30.95 10.23
CA THR A 70 -21.17 31.47 9.86
C THR A 70 -20.59 30.73 8.64
N LEU A 71 -20.70 29.39 8.61
CA LEU A 71 -20.24 28.56 7.50
C LEU A 71 -20.92 28.94 6.17
N GLY A 72 -22.21 29.27 6.21
CA GLY A 72 -22.99 29.67 5.04
C GLY A 72 -22.77 31.12 4.58
N GLU A 73 -22.31 32.00 5.48
CA GLU A 73 -22.16 33.44 5.23
C GLU A 73 -20.72 33.88 4.95
N THR A 74 -19.72 33.12 5.38
CA THR A 74 -18.31 33.49 5.19
C THR A 74 -17.79 33.08 3.81
N ASP A 75 -16.89 33.87 3.23
CA ASP A 75 -16.08 33.50 2.06
C ASP A 75 -14.65 33.09 2.42
N ASP A 76 -14.25 33.25 3.68
CA ASP A 76 -12.93 32.86 4.17
C ASP A 76 -12.83 31.33 4.32
N ALA A 77 -11.93 30.72 3.54
CA ALA A 77 -11.72 29.27 3.50
C ALA A 77 -11.29 28.68 4.86
N GLU A 78 -10.52 29.42 5.65
CA GLU A 78 -10.10 29.02 7.00
C GLU A 78 -11.31 28.98 7.93
N VAL A 79 -12.14 30.02 7.91
CA VAL A 79 -13.35 30.10 8.74
C VAL A 79 -14.31 28.97 8.37
N LYS A 80 -14.45 28.65 7.07
CA LYS A 80 -15.23 27.49 6.61
C LYS A 80 -14.72 26.18 7.21
N LEU A 81 -13.42 25.90 7.10
CA LEU A 81 -12.87 24.66 7.63
C LEU A 81 -13.09 24.54 9.14
N ARG A 82 -12.86 25.61 9.89
CA ARG A 82 -13.03 25.62 11.36
C ARG A 82 -14.48 25.41 11.77
N CYS A 83 -15.43 26.00 11.04
CA CYS A 83 -16.84 25.72 11.25
C CYS A 83 -17.19 24.24 10.99
N GLU A 84 -16.69 23.65 9.90
CA GLU A 84 -16.87 22.21 9.62
C GLU A 84 -16.26 21.32 10.71
N MET A 85 -15.10 21.71 11.24
CA MET A 85 -14.42 21.02 12.34
C MET A 85 -15.26 21.01 13.62
N VAL A 86 -15.84 22.15 14.02
CA VAL A 86 -16.73 22.25 15.18
C VAL A 86 -17.98 21.39 14.97
N ILE A 87 -18.63 21.48 13.80
CA ILE A 87 -19.82 20.70 13.48
C ILE A 87 -19.52 19.19 13.61
N LYS A 88 -18.42 18.72 13.00
CA LYS A 88 -18.03 17.32 13.05
C LYS A 88 -17.71 16.82 14.46
N GLY A 89 -17.13 17.69 15.30
CA GLY A 89 -16.86 17.40 16.71
C GLY A 89 -18.13 17.19 17.52
N LEU A 90 -19.14 18.03 17.28
CA LEU A 90 -20.42 18.03 18.00
C LEU A 90 -21.43 16.98 17.52
N THR A 91 -21.30 16.47 16.29
CA THR A 91 -22.27 15.50 15.71
C THR A 91 -21.84 14.03 15.85
N LYS A 92 -20.72 13.73 16.50
CA LYS A 92 -20.34 12.34 16.82
C LYS A 92 -21.14 11.83 18.02
N PRO A 93 -21.67 10.59 18.01
CA PRO A 93 -22.24 10.01 19.22
C PRO A 93 -21.14 9.90 20.31
N PRO A 94 -21.47 10.12 21.59
CA PRO A 94 -20.51 10.00 22.67
C PRO A 94 -19.97 8.56 22.72
N GLU A 95 -18.64 8.40 22.65
CA GLU A 95 -18.02 7.16 23.09
C GLU A 95 -18.26 7.02 24.61
N PRO A 96 -18.42 5.79 25.15
CA PRO A 96 -18.67 5.59 26.58
C PRO A 96 -17.59 6.28 27.41
N GLU A 97 -18.04 6.87 28.52
CA GLU A 97 -17.31 7.78 29.43
C GLU A 97 -15.83 7.40 29.59
N ARG A 98 -14.95 8.29 29.10
CA ARG A 98 -13.52 8.24 29.39
C ARG A 98 -13.28 9.00 30.68
N GLU A 99 -12.55 8.39 31.61
CA GLU A 99 -11.92 9.10 32.72
C GLU A 99 -11.08 10.29 32.19
N PRO A 100 -10.96 11.39 32.95
CA PRO A 100 -10.35 12.63 32.47
C PRO A 100 -8.86 12.42 32.18
N ASP A 101 -8.51 12.30 30.89
CA ASP A 101 -7.14 12.33 30.42
C ASP A 101 -6.56 13.75 30.61
N VAL A 102 -5.57 13.84 31.51
CA VAL A 102 -4.35 14.67 31.48
C VAL A 102 -4.50 16.14 31.01
N ILE A 103 -4.24 17.04 31.96
CA ILE A 103 -4.00 18.48 31.78
C ILE A 103 -2.98 18.70 30.65
N LEU A 104 -3.40 19.33 29.55
CA LEU A 104 -2.47 20.00 28.63
C LEU A 104 -1.80 21.15 29.40
N PRO A 105 -0.46 21.28 29.41
CA PRO A 105 0.12 22.53 29.88
C PRO A 105 -0.27 23.67 28.92
N PRO A 106 -0.44 24.90 29.42
CA PRO A 106 -0.84 26.04 28.62
C PRO A 106 0.36 26.53 27.80
N GLY A 107 0.40 26.15 26.54
CA GLY A 107 1.34 26.65 25.55
C GLY A 107 0.77 26.35 24.17
N GLY A 108 0.98 27.24 23.20
CA GLY A 108 0.75 26.88 21.79
C GLY A 108 1.58 25.66 21.41
N PHE A 109 1.47 25.18 20.16
CA PHE A 109 2.37 24.14 19.66
C PHE A 109 3.81 24.57 19.87
N ASP A 110 4.40 24.02 20.92
CA ASP A 110 5.78 24.26 21.26
C ASP A 110 6.56 23.09 20.69
N GLU A 111 7.44 23.38 19.72
CA GLU A 111 8.44 22.41 19.29
C GLU A 111 9.27 21.91 20.49
N HIS A 112 9.30 22.65 21.62
CA HIS A 112 9.95 22.23 22.86
C HIS A 112 9.29 21.05 23.60
N GLU A 113 8.02 20.71 23.36
CA GLU A 113 7.44 19.46 23.91
C GLU A 113 7.79 18.23 23.08
N ALA A 114 8.09 18.44 21.79
CA ALA A 114 8.53 17.36 20.93
C ALA A 114 9.91 16.91 21.41
N LYS A 115 10.05 15.61 21.62
CA LYS A 115 11.31 15.05 22.12
C LYS A 115 12.32 14.77 21.00
N PHE A 116 12.02 15.27 19.80
CA PHE A 116 12.93 15.43 18.66
C PHE A 116 12.37 16.52 17.73
N THR A 117 13.26 17.24 17.06
CA THR A 117 12.88 18.32 16.15
C THR A 117 13.05 17.89 14.68
N PRO A 118 11.97 17.81 13.90
CA PRO A 118 12.03 17.52 12.47
C PRO A 118 12.47 18.74 11.67
N ARG A 119 13.30 18.55 10.65
CA ARG A 119 13.72 19.59 9.73
C ARG A 119 12.71 19.74 8.60
N ARG A 120 12.27 20.97 8.31
CA ARG A 120 11.52 21.29 7.09
C ARG A 120 12.47 21.24 5.88
N ILE A 121 12.17 20.36 4.93
CA ILE A 121 12.96 20.20 3.71
C ILE A 121 12.40 21.08 2.59
N MET A 122 11.08 21.04 2.41
CA MET A 122 10.45 21.62 1.23
C MET A 122 8.98 21.95 1.49
N SER A 123 8.57 23.15 1.10
CA SER A 123 7.16 23.52 1.06
C SER A 123 6.50 22.86 -0.14
N LEU A 124 5.36 22.23 0.11
CA LEU A 124 4.49 21.64 -0.90
C LEU A 124 3.31 22.58 -1.23
N GLY A 125 3.32 23.81 -0.71
CA GLY A 125 2.27 24.80 -0.93
C GLY A 125 0.96 24.50 -0.17
N PRO A 126 -0.14 25.20 -0.54
CA PRO A 126 -1.44 25.02 0.10
C PRO A 126 -1.96 23.61 -0.12
N ALA A 127 -2.44 23.04 0.97
CA ALA A 127 -2.64 21.61 1.09
C ALA A 127 -3.82 21.15 0.20
N PRO A 128 -3.63 20.29 -0.82
CA PRO A 128 -4.73 19.77 -1.60
C PRO A 128 -5.72 18.99 -0.70
N PRO A 129 -7.01 18.90 -1.06
CA PRO A 129 -8.03 18.22 -0.26
C PRO A 129 -7.73 16.72 -0.20
N ARG A 130 -6.89 16.33 0.78
CA ARG A 130 -6.33 15.00 1.03
C ARG A 130 -5.46 14.50 -0.14
N LEU A 131 -4.15 14.44 0.09
CA LEU A 131 -3.17 13.75 -0.77
C LEU A 131 -3.54 12.27 -0.92
N GLY A 132 -4.43 11.99 -1.87
CA GLY A 132 -5.02 10.68 -2.13
C GLY A 132 -4.23 9.88 -3.18
N SER A 133 -4.92 8.97 -3.87
CA SER A 133 -4.36 8.05 -4.87
C SER A 133 -3.68 8.71 -6.08
N ARG A 134 -3.82 10.03 -6.26
CA ARG A 134 -3.19 10.83 -7.33
C ARG A 134 -1.93 11.59 -6.87
N SER A 135 -1.23 11.05 -5.88
CA SER A 135 0.08 11.53 -5.43
C SER A 135 1.13 10.42 -5.56
N LYS A 136 2.34 10.78 -5.97
CA LYS A 136 3.51 9.90 -6.11
C LYS A 136 4.69 10.50 -5.36
N TYR A 137 5.47 9.62 -4.76
CA TYR A 137 6.65 9.96 -3.98
C TYR A 137 7.85 9.27 -4.62
N ALA A 138 8.93 10.04 -4.77
CA ALA A 138 10.24 9.49 -5.06
C ALA A 138 10.64 8.52 -3.95
N GLN A 139 11.44 7.52 -4.29
CA GLN A 139 11.90 6.54 -3.32
C GLN A 139 12.97 7.11 -2.39
N ASN A 140 13.76 8.08 -2.86
CA ASN A 140 14.69 8.85 -2.04
C ASN A 140 14.00 9.94 -1.18
N GLY A 141 12.67 10.08 -1.26
CA GLY A 141 11.93 11.07 -0.47
C GLY A 141 12.10 12.53 -0.85
N GLU A 142 12.98 12.87 -1.79
CA GLU A 142 13.27 14.27 -2.16
C GLU A 142 12.32 14.80 -3.25
N GLY A 143 11.42 13.95 -3.76
CA GLY A 143 10.50 14.29 -4.85
C GLY A 143 9.05 13.90 -4.56
N VAL A 144 8.13 14.82 -4.82
CA VAL A 144 6.67 14.63 -4.71
C VAL A 144 6.00 15.16 -5.96
N VAL A 145 5.14 14.34 -6.57
CA VAL A 145 4.24 14.75 -7.65
C VAL A 145 2.80 14.50 -7.21
N TYR A 146 1.93 15.48 -7.33
CA TYR A 146 0.49 15.27 -7.15
C TYR A 146 -0.33 16.06 -8.16
N ILE A 147 -1.61 15.69 -8.28
CA ILE A 147 -2.54 16.37 -9.19
C ILE A 147 -3.48 17.27 -8.38
N LEU A 148 -3.52 18.54 -8.72
CA LEU A 148 -4.45 19.53 -8.20
C LEU A 148 -5.61 19.70 -9.19
N LYS A 149 -6.85 19.83 -8.70
CA LYS A 149 -8.00 20.23 -9.52
C LYS A 149 -8.39 21.67 -9.14
N ARG A 150 -8.43 22.57 -10.13
CA ARG A 150 -8.84 23.98 -9.98
C ARG A 150 -9.67 24.37 -11.21
N ASP A 151 -10.86 24.92 -10.99
CA ASP A 151 -11.72 25.46 -12.06
C ASP A 151 -11.90 24.51 -13.26
N ASP A 152 -12.26 23.26 -12.96
CA ASP A 152 -12.40 22.13 -13.91
C ASP A 152 -11.15 21.74 -14.71
N LYS A 153 -10.00 22.33 -14.42
CA LYS A 153 -8.69 21.92 -14.92
C LYS A 153 -7.95 21.06 -13.91
N GLU A 154 -7.02 20.28 -14.42
CA GLU A 154 -6.06 19.51 -13.64
C GLU A 154 -4.65 20.04 -13.88
N LEU A 155 -3.88 20.19 -12.80
CA LEU A 155 -2.49 20.63 -12.83
C LEU A 155 -1.62 19.60 -12.14
N VAL A 156 -0.44 19.35 -12.69
CA VAL A 156 0.59 18.57 -12.01
C VAL A 156 1.41 19.51 -11.15
N VAL A 157 1.52 19.20 -9.86
CA VAL A 157 2.41 19.90 -8.94
C VAL A 157 3.60 19.01 -8.65
N TYR A 158 4.80 19.51 -8.96
CA TYR A 158 6.06 18.87 -8.62
C TYR A 158 6.76 19.70 -7.56
N ASN A 159 7.02 19.12 -6.39
CA ASN A 159 7.78 19.78 -5.32
C ASN A 159 7.25 21.19 -4.98
N GLY A 160 5.91 21.32 -4.89
CA GLY A 160 5.22 22.58 -4.59
C GLY A 160 5.08 23.54 -5.78
N LYS A 161 5.74 23.27 -6.91
CA LYS A 161 5.65 24.09 -8.13
C LYS A 161 4.53 23.58 -9.04
N GLU A 162 3.53 24.42 -9.29
CA GLU A 162 2.44 24.12 -10.21
C GLU A 162 2.92 24.16 -11.67
N GLY A 163 2.58 23.13 -12.43
CA GLY A 163 2.66 23.11 -13.89
C GLY A 163 1.45 23.79 -14.54
N PRO A 164 1.39 23.80 -15.88
CA PRO A 164 0.28 24.39 -16.62
C PRO A 164 -1.05 23.63 -16.41
N PRO A 165 -2.20 24.29 -16.64
CA PRO A 165 -3.52 23.66 -16.52
C PRO A 165 -3.91 22.87 -17.77
N TYR A 166 -4.48 21.68 -17.55
CA TYR A 166 -4.97 20.78 -18.60
C TYR A 166 -6.42 20.38 -18.35
N ASP A 167 -7.11 19.90 -19.39
CA ASP A 167 -8.45 19.32 -19.23
C ASP A 167 -8.39 18.04 -18.37
N ARG A 168 -7.32 17.26 -18.53
CA ARG A 168 -7.14 16.00 -17.80
C ARG A 168 -5.69 15.54 -17.75
N ILE A 169 -5.30 14.95 -16.62
CA ILE A 169 -4.05 14.19 -16.46
C ILE A 169 -4.36 12.69 -16.36
N LYS A 170 -4.05 11.93 -17.41
CA LYS A 170 -4.36 10.49 -17.51
C LYS A 170 -3.41 9.61 -16.70
N GLN A 171 -2.12 9.93 -16.72
CA GLN A 171 -1.06 9.16 -16.08
C GLN A 171 0.00 10.12 -15.54
N HIS A 172 0.65 9.78 -14.42
CA HIS A 172 1.80 10.52 -13.89
C HIS A 172 2.76 9.58 -13.14
N ALA A 173 4.04 9.90 -13.18
CA ALA A 173 5.11 9.17 -12.50
C ALA A 173 6.23 10.12 -12.04
N ILE A 174 7.05 9.62 -11.14
CA ILE A 174 8.27 10.28 -10.64
C ILE A 174 9.37 9.21 -10.56
N SER A 175 10.60 9.55 -10.91
CA SER A 175 11.75 8.65 -10.79
C SER A 175 12.03 8.31 -9.32
N PRO A 176 12.68 7.17 -9.04
CA PRO A 176 13.08 6.79 -7.69
C PRO A 176 13.96 7.81 -6.98
N ASP A 177 14.82 8.52 -7.70
CA ASP A 177 15.66 9.62 -7.18
C ASP A 177 14.93 10.99 -7.14
N GLY A 178 13.67 11.03 -7.55
CA GLY A 178 12.84 12.24 -7.51
C GLY A 178 13.22 13.34 -8.49
N ARG A 179 14.28 13.17 -9.28
CA ARG A 179 14.78 14.21 -10.19
C ARG A 179 13.98 14.33 -11.47
N ARG A 180 13.25 13.28 -11.85
CA ARG A 180 12.49 13.22 -13.09
C ARG A 180 11.02 13.02 -12.78
N TRP A 181 10.15 13.69 -13.51
CA TRP A 181 8.70 13.50 -13.40
C TRP A 181 8.06 13.55 -14.77
N THR A 182 7.06 12.70 -14.95
CA THR A 182 6.41 12.54 -16.25
C THR A 182 4.90 12.44 -16.10
N TYR A 183 4.17 12.89 -17.10
CA TYR A 183 2.73 12.72 -17.16
C TYR A 183 2.19 12.75 -18.58
N ILE A 184 0.99 12.18 -18.74
CA ILE A 184 0.18 12.30 -19.95
C ILE A 184 -0.94 13.29 -19.65
N ALA A 185 -0.97 14.38 -20.39
CA ALA A 185 -1.98 15.43 -20.30
C ALA A 185 -2.86 15.49 -21.55
N GLU A 186 -4.08 15.98 -21.38
CA GLU A 186 -5.00 16.29 -22.47
C GLU A 186 -5.46 17.73 -22.37
N SER A 187 -5.45 18.44 -23.50
CA SER A 187 -5.95 19.80 -23.62
C SER A 187 -6.52 20.01 -25.02
N GLY A 188 -7.74 20.54 -25.12
CA GLY A 188 -8.36 20.89 -26.40
C GLY A 188 -8.55 19.68 -27.35
N GLY A 189 -8.72 18.48 -26.80
CA GLY A 189 -8.83 17.25 -27.60
C GLY A 189 -7.52 16.69 -28.13
N LYS A 190 -6.38 17.29 -27.76
CA LYS A 190 -5.03 16.78 -28.04
C LYS A 190 -4.39 16.22 -26.79
N ALA A 191 -3.42 15.34 -26.98
CA ALA A 191 -2.65 14.71 -25.91
C ALA A 191 -1.17 15.08 -25.98
N PHE A 192 -0.56 15.19 -24.81
CA PHE A 192 0.83 15.58 -24.61
C PHE A 192 1.49 14.60 -23.66
N ALA A 193 2.70 14.16 -23.98
CA ALA A 193 3.60 13.57 -23.01
C ALA A 193 4.48 14.70 -22.45
N VAL A 194 4.43 14.89 -21.14
CA VAL A 194 5.24 15.91 -20.48
C VAL A 194 6.32 15.22 -19.68
N CYS A 195 7.57 15.61 -19.92
CA CYS A 195 8.73 15.13 -19.20
C CYS A 195 9.44 16.33 -18.60
N ASP A 196 9.57 16.36 -17.27
CA ASP A 196 10.30 17.39 -16.54
C ASP A 196 9.80 18.82 -16.85
N GLY A 197 8.48 18.94 -17.01
CA GLY A 197 7.80 20.19 -17.38
C GLY A 197 7.87 20.58 -18.85
N LYS A 198 8.56 19.80 -19.69
CA LYS A 198 8.62 20.02 -21.14
C LYS A 198 7.59 19.17 -21.87
N GLU A 199 6.70 19.83 -22.60
CA GLU A 199 5.69 19.16 -23.43
C GLU A 199 6.31 18.57 -24.70
N SER A 200 5.80 17.41 -25.10
CA SER A 200 5.99 16.87 -26.44
C SER A 200 5.22 17.70 -27.48
N PRO A 201 5.43 17.44 -28.79
CA PRO A 201 4.47 17.84 -29.81
C PRO A 201 3.05 17.37 -29.49
N GLU A 202 2.07 18.02 -30.11
CA GLU A 202 0.66 17.63 -30.05
C GLU A 202 0.43 16.29 -30.75
N TYR A 203 -0.29 15.40 -30.07
CA TYR A 203 -0.74 14.13 -30.63
C TYR A 203 -2.26 13.98 -30.56
N ASP A 204 -2.82 13.18 -31.47
CA ASP A 204 -4.22 12.74 -31.38
C ASP A 204 -4.45 11.88 -30.12
N SER A 205 -3.44 11.11 -29.71
CA SER A 205 -3.44 10.42 -28.41
C SER A 205 -2.03 10.10 -27.93
N ALA A 206 -1.85 10.03 -26.61
CA ALA A 206 -0.64 9.55 -25.96
C ALA A 206 -1.03 8.63 -24.77
N ARG A 207 -0.30 7.52 -24.58
CA ARG A 207 -0.59 6.51 -23.56
C ARG A 207 0.63 5.66 -23.22
N ASP A 208 0.48 4.78 -22.23
CA ASP A 208 1.48 3.78 -21.81
C ASP A 208 2.86 4.40 -21.54
N LEU A 209 2.86 5.56 -20.86
CA LEU A 209 4.11 6.24 -20.51
C LEU A 209 4.88 5.40 -19.50
N VAL A 210 6.14 5.15 -19.77
CA VAL A 210 7.06 4.43 -18.88
C VAL A 210 8.37 5.19 -18.75
N MET A 211 8.98 5.06 -17.58
CA MET A 211 10.26 5.64 -17.25
C MET A 211 11.17 4.50 -16.78
N SER A 212 12.46 4.55 -17.13
CA SER A 212 13.47 3.64 -16.58
C SER A 212 13.61 3.82 -15.06
N SER A 213 14.24 2.85 -14.41
CA SER A 213 14.40 2.83 -12.94
C SER A 213 15.32 3.94 -12.42
N ASP A 214 16.29 4.37 -13.21
CA ASP A 214 17.17 5.52 -12.96
C ASP A 214 16.54 6.86 -13.40
N GLY A 215 15.43 6.83 -14.14
CA GLY A 215 14.79 8.02 -14.68
C GLY A 215 15.44 8.58 -15.95
N GLU A 216 16.53 7.99 -16.45
CA GLU A 216 17.27 8.52 -17.60
C GLU A 216 16.46 8.43 -18.89
N HIS A 217 15.71 7.33 -19.06
CA HIS A 217 14.92 7.05 -20.25
C HIS A 217 13.42 7.16 -20.02
N VAL A 218 12.72 7.71 -21.00
CA VAL A 218 11.25 7.79 -21.04
C VAL A 218 10.76 7.26 -22.38
N ALA A 219 9.73 6.43 -22.34
CA ALA A 219 9.04 5.98 -23.53
C ALA A 219 7.52 6.06 -23.39
N TYR A 220 6.82 6.30 -24.50
CA TYR A 220 5.36 6.32 -24.54
C TYR A 220 4.86 5.96 -25.94
N VAL A 221 3.61 5.53 -26.03
CA VAL A 221 2.94 5.29 -27.31
C VAL A 221 2.15 6.54 -27.68
N ALA A 222 2.36 7.05 -28.89
CA ALA A 222 1.62 8.18 -29.44
C ALA A 222 0.92 7.80 -30.74
N SER A 223 -0.10 8.57 -31.10
CA SER A 223 -0.75 8.47 -32.40
C SER A 223 -0.92 9.84 -33.04
N GLN A 224 -0.62 9.93 -34.34
CA GLN A 224 -0.84 11.11 -35.15
C GLN A 224 -1.31 10.69 -36.54
N ALA A 225 -2.36 11.33 -37.07
CA ALA A 225 -2.88 11.07 -38.41
C ALA A 225 -3.13 9.57 -38.67
N ASN A 226 -3.76 8.90 -37.69
CA ASN A 226 -4.09 7.47 -37.71
C ASN A 226 -2.87 6.51 -37.73
N ARG A 227 -1.65 7.00 -37.51
CA ARG A 227 -0.44 6.18 -37.32
C ARG A 227 -0.06 6.12 -35.85
N TYR A 228 0.35 4.95 -35.37
CA TYR A 228 0.92 4.76 -34.03
C TYR A 228 2.44 4.66 -34.11
N PHE A 229 3.14 5.16 -33.10
CA PHE A 229 4.59 5.01 -32.94
C PHE A 229 4.97 5.01 -31.47
N ILE A 230 6.16 4.48 -31.15
CA ILE A 230 6.75 4.61 -29.81
C ILE A 230 7.69 5.79 -29.86
N MET A 231 7.54 6.71 -28.92
CA MET A 231 8.55 7.70 -28.63
C MET A 231 9.47 7.13 -27.56
N ARG A 232 10.78 7.14 -27.78
CA ARG A 232 11.82 6.86 -26.78
C ARG A 232 12.76 8.05 -26.74
N ASP A 233 12.84 8.72 -25.59
CA ASP A 233 13.75 9.85 -25.35
C ASP A 233 13.63 10.95 -26.43
N GLY A 234 12.40 11.25 -26.84
CA GLY A 234 12.09 12.24 -27.87
C GLY A 234 12.34 11.78 -29.32
N LYS A 235 12.78 10.54 -29.54
CA LYS A 235 12.97 9.95 -30.88
C LYS A 235 11.82 9.01 -31.22
N GLU A 236 11.31 9.12 -32.45
CA GLU A 236 10.30 8.21 -32.99
C GLU A 236 10.94 6.86 -33.35
N LEU A 237 10.42 5.79 -32.76
CA LEU A 237 10.65 4.42 -33.20
C LEU A 237 9.47 4.02 -34.10
N PRO A 238 9.72 3.73 -35.39
CA PRO A 238 8.65 3.46 -36.34
C PRO A 238 7.90 2.17 -35.99
N LEU A 239 6.57 2.21 -36.08
CA LEU A 239 5.68 1.06 -35.92
C LEU A 239 4.68 1.01 -37.09
N PRO A 240 4.92 0.18 -38.11
CA PRO A 240 3.94 0.03 -39.18
C PRO A 240 2.77 -0.85 -38.69
N ASP A 241 1.57 -0.28 -38.75
CA ASP A 241 0.26 -0.96 -38.69
C ASP A 241 0.10 -2.02 -37.58
N ALA A 242 0.43 -1.64 -36.35
CA ALA A 242 0.42 -2.55 -35.22
C ALA A 242 -0.04 -1.87 -33.92
N ASN A 243 -0.68 -2.66 -33.07
CA ASN A 243 -1.01 -2.23 -31.72
C ASN A 243 0.15 -2.58 -30.76
N VAL A 244 0.49 -1.65 -29.87
CA VAL A 244 1.48 -1.87 -28.81
C VAL A 244 0.81 -2.03 -27.46
N ALA A 245 1.30 -2.99 -26.69
CA ALA A 245 0.93 -3.19 -25.30
C ALA A 245 2.17 -3.55 -24.46
N ARG A 246 2.08 -3.36 -23.14
CA ARG A 246 3.09 -3.80 -22.17
C ARG A 246 4.49 -3.23 -22.46
N LEU A 247 4.56 -1.96 -22.83
CA LEU A 247 5.82 -1.23 -22.95
C LEU A 247 6.51 -1.19 -21.58
N GLN A 248 7.79 -1.55 -21.51
CA GLN A 248 8.57 -1.54 -20.28
C GLN A 248 10.08 -1.46 -20.53
N PHE A 249 10.79 -0.78 -19.65
CA PHE A 249 12.25 -0.84 -19.59
C PHE A 249 12.72 -2.07 -18.79
N SER A 250 13.94 -2.51 -19.05
CA SER A 250 14.67 -3.43 -18.17
C SER A 250 14.99 -2.76 -16.82
N PRO A 251 15.31 -3.55 -15.77
CA PRO A 251 15.67 -3.01 -14.45
C PRO A 251 16.83 -2.01 -14.44
N ASP A 252 17.75 -2.09 -15.40
CA ASP A 252 18.88 -1.17 -15.60
C ASP A 252 18.54 -0.01 -16.55
N GLY A 253 17.31 0.09 -17.06
CA GLY A 253 16.87 1.19 -17.92
C GLY A 253 17.29 1.12 -19.39
N GLU A 254 18.30 0.31 -19.73
CA GLU A 254 18.93 0.35 -21.06
C GLU A 254 18.08 -0.29 -22.17
N ARG A 255 17.32 -1.34 -21.83
CA ARG A 255 16.59 -2.16 -22.80
C ARG A 255 15.12 -1.82 -22.78
N LEU A 256 14.50 -1.81 -23.97
CA LEU A 256 13.07 -1.53 -24.12
C LEU A 256 12.37 -2.75 -24.72
N ALA A 257 11.38 -3.29 -23.99
CA ALA A 257 10.55 -4.39 -24.45
C ALA A 257 9.06 -4.00 -24.55
N TYR A 258 8.38 -4.56 -25.53
CA TYR A 258 6.94 -4.39 -25.71
C TYR A 258 6.31 -5.57 -26.46
N ILE A 259 4.99 -5.71 -26.34
CA ILE A 259 4.20 -6.63 -27.16
C ILE A 259 3.70 -5.86 -28.38
N LEU A 260 4.12 -6.33 -29.56
CA LEU A 260 3.63 -5.86 -30.85
C LEU A 260 2.53 -6.80 -31.35
N GLY A 261 1.34 -6.27 -31.59
CA GLY A 261 0.21 -6.99 -32.15
C GLY A 261 0.00 -6.65 -33.63
N ARG A 262 0.07 -7.66 -34.49
CA ARG A 262 -0.36 -7.63 -35.89
C ARG A 262 -1.63 -8.49 -36.05
N PRO A 263 -2.38 -8.38 -37.15
CA PRO A 263 -3.58 -9.21 -37.35
C PRO A 263 -3.31 -10.69 -37.07
N GLY A 264 -3.97 -11.25 -36.05
CA GLY A 264 -3.87 -12.66 -35.65
C GLY A 264 -2.59 -13.11 -34.93
N LYS A 265 -1.56 -12.26 -34.78
CA LYS A 265 -0.28 -12.64 -34.13
C LYS A 265 0.28 -11.53 -33.23
N GLN A 266 0.98 -11.95 -32.19
CA GLN A 266 1.72 -11.09 -31.27
C GLN A 266 3.20 -11.49 -31.23
N PHE A 267 4.04 -10.50 -30.97
CA PHE A 267 5.50 -10.63 -30.89
C PHE A 267 5.97 -9.89 -29.64
N VAL A 268 6.92 -10.46 -28.90
CA VAL A 268 7.74 -9.65 -27.99
C VAL A 268 8.82 -9.01 -28.83
N VAL A 269 8.89 -7.68 -28.81
CA VAL A 269 10.01 -6.93 -29.35
C VAL A 269 10.87 -6.50 -28.19
N CYS A 270 12.18 -6.72 -28.30
CA CYS A 270 13.17 -6.24 -27.35
C CYS A 270 14.29 -5.56 -28.15
N ASP A 271 14.60 -4.30 -27.81
CA ASP A 271 15.66 -3.53 -28.46
C ASP A 271 15.50 -3.46 -29.99
N GLY A 272 14.25 -3.31 -30.45
CA GLY A 272 13.87 -3.25 -31.87
C GLY A 272 13.81 -4.60 -32.58
N GLN A 273 14.23 -5.70 -31.93
CA GLN A 273 14.23 -7.03 -32.51
C GLN A 273 12.98 -7.81 -32.11
N ALA A 274 12.17 -8.21 -33.10
CA ALA A 274 10.97 -9.01 -32.88
C ALA A 274 11.33 -10.49 -32.71
N GLY A 275 10.82 -11.11 -31.64
CA GLY A 275 10.89 -12.54 -31.42
C GLY A 275 9.96 -13.35 -32.34
N LYS A 276 9.75 -14.62 -32.01
CA LYS A 276 8.87 -15.51 -32.79
C LYS A 276 7.39 -15.07 -32.69
N PRO A 277 6.59 -15.29 -33.75
CA PRO A 277 5.15 -15.03 -33.71
C PRO A 277 4.44 -16.03 -32.79
N HIS A 278 3.52 -15.52 -31.98
CA HIS A 278 2.61 -16.31 -31.16
C HIS A 278 1.18 -15.80 -31.35
N GLU A 279 0.17 -16.62 -31.07
CA GLU A 279 -1.22 -16.14 -31.19
C GLU A 279 -1.59 -15.17 -30.07
N ARG A 280 -0.98 -15.36 -28.89
CA ARG A 280 -1.13 -14.45 -27.76
C ARG A 280 0.09 -14.50 -26.86
N ILE A 281 0.47 -13.35 -26.31
CA ILE A 281 1.57 -13.18 -25.38
C ILE A 281 1.07 -12.54 -24.09
N TRP A 282 1.63 -12.95 -22.96
CA TRP A 282 1.27 -12.43 -21.65
C TRP A 282 2.48 -12.28 -20.74
N SER A 283 2.48 -11.24 -19.90
CA SER A 283 3.48 -10.94 -18.85
C SER A 283 4.93 -11.07 -19.31
N PRO A 284 5.40 -10.25 -20.26
CA PRO A 284 6.84 -10.12 -20.47
C PRO A 284 7.50 -9.59 -19.20
N LEU A 285 8.62 -10.16 -18.80
CA LEU A 285 9.41 -9.71 -17.66
C LEU A 285 10.90 -9.87 -17.92
N PHE A 286 11.69 -8.89 -17.46
CA PHE A 286 13.14 -8.99 -17.44
C PHE A 286 13.62 -9.70 -16.17
N SER A 287 14.79 -10.34 -16.24
CA SER A 287 15.53 -10.74 -15.04
C SER A 287 16.03 -9.53 -14.26
N PRO A 288 16.27 -9.64 -12.94
CA PRO A 288 16.80 -8.56 -12.11
C PRO A 288 18.09 -7.91 -12.65
N ASP A 289 18.95 -8.68 -13.33
CA ASP A 289 20.18 -8.22 -13.97
C ASP A 289 20.00 -7.69 -15.40
N SER A 290 18.74 -7.56 -15.87
CA SER A 290 18.34 -7.04 -17.19
C SER A 290 18.77 -7.86 -18.41
N LYS A 291 19.51 -8.95 -18.24
CA LYS A 291 20.07 -9.72 -19.36
C LYS A 291 19.08 -10.65 -20.01
N ARG A 292 18.10 -11.15 -19.25
CA ARG A 292 17.17 -12.20 -19.68
C ARG A 292 15.75 -11.67 -19.76
N LEU A 293 14.95 -12.29 -20.63
CA LEU A 293 13.56 -11.94 -20.85
C LEU A 293 12.71 -13.20 -20.90
N ALA A 294 11.62 -13.22 -20.13
CA ALA A 294 10.67 -14.32 -20.13
C ALA A 294 9.24 -13.84 -20.36
N TYR A 295 8.39 -14.71 -20.93
CA TYR A 295 6.98 -14.42 -21.17
C TYR A 295 6.17 -15.71 -21.34
N HIS A 296 4.85 -15.62 -21.17
CA HIS A 296 3.93 -16.68 -21.59
C HIS A 296 3.49 -16.45 -23.03
N ALA A 297 3.41 -17.55 -23.79
CA ALA A 297 2.92 -17.53 -25.15
C ALA A 297 1.90 -18.65 -25.39
N ALA A 298 0.80 -18.34 -26.05
CA ALA A 298 -0.13 -19.33 -26.57
C ALA A 298 0.28 -19.72 -27.99
N ARG A 299 0.47 -21.02 -28.24
CA ARG A 299 0.79 -21.53 -29.58
C ARG A 299 -0.42 -21.51 -30.50
N LYS A 300 -1.58 -21.90 -29.97
CA LYS A 300 -2.86 -21.95 -30.67
C LYS A 300 -4.02 -21.58 -29.76
N LEU A 301 -4.90 -20.73 -30.25
CA LEU A 301 -6.20 -20.39 -29.70
C LEU A 301 -7.23 -21.30 -30.37
N PRO A 302 -8.14 -21.92 -29.60
CA PRO A 302 -9.24 -22.72 -30.12
C PRO A 302 -10.43 -21.86 -30.54
N PHE A 303 -10.27 -20.53 -30.60
CA PHE A 303 -11.33 -19.56 -30.85
C PHE A 303 -11.01 -18.72 -32.09
N ALA A 304 -12.03 -18.19 -32.75
CA ALA A 304 -11.84 -17.38 -33.94
C ALA A 304 -11.17 -16.03 -33.59
N PRO A 305 -10.38 -15.44 -34.52
CA PRO A 305 -9.82 -14.11 -34.33
C PRO A 305 -10.92 -13.08 -34.00
N GLY A 306 -10.75 -12.33 -32.90
CA GLY A 306 -11.70 -11.30 -32.46
C GLY A 306 -12.80 -11.77 -31.50
N GLU A 307 -12.94 -13.08 -31.30
CA GLU A 307 -13.94 -13.65 -30.39
C GLU A 307 -13.58 -13.37 -28.92
N ARG A 308 -14.41 -12.58 -28.22
CA ARG A 308 -14.24 -12.28 -26.79
C ARG A 308 -14.85 -13.39 -25.95
N ARG A 309 -14.00 -14.31 -25.45
CA ARG A 309 -14.42 -15.31 -24.46
C ARG A 309 -14.05 -14.90 -23.02
N PRO A 310 -14.92 -15.18 -22.03
CA PRO A 310 -14.60 -14.94 -20.63
C PRO A 310 -13.36 -15.74 -20.22
N ARG A 311 -12.54 -15.20 -19.32
CA ARG A 311 -11.22 -15.76 -18.93
C ARG A 311 -11.28 -17.21 -18.40
N SER A 312 -12.46 -17.68 -17.97
CA SER A 312 -12.73 -19.07 -17.56
C SER A 312 -12.53 -20.07 -18.71
N GLU A 313 -12.93 -19.72 -19.93
CA GLU A 313 -12.83 -20.59 -21.13
C GLU A 313 -11.40 -20.68 -21.70
N TRP A 314 -10.46 -19.94 -21.13
CA TRP A 314 -9.04 -19.99 -21.51
C TRP A 314 -8.27 -21.08 -20.72
N ALA A 315 -8.97 -21.82 -19.86
CA ALA A 315 -8.47 -23.01 -19.19
C ALA A 315 -8.45 -24.18 -20.18
N GLY A 316 -7.27 -24.49 -20.73
CA GLY A 316 -7.10 -25.58 -21.71
C GLY A 316 -6.20 -25.23 -22.91
N LEU A 317 -5.84 -23.95 -23.06
CA LEU A 317 -4.93 -23.50 -24.11
C LEU A 317 -3.53 -24.10 -23.96
N ASP A 318 -2.86 -24.32 -25.09
CA ASP A 318 -1.46 -24.72 -25.15
C ASP A 318 -0.55 -23.51 -24.89
N TRP A 319 -0.39 -23.20 -23.61
CA TRP A 319 0.53 -22.18 -23.12
C TRP A 319 1.93 -22.75 -22.92
N SER A 320 2.92 -22.00 -23.38
CA SER A 320 4.34 -22.25 -23.09
C SER A 320 4.96 -21.06 -22.37
N VAL A 321 6.02 -21.33 -21.61
CA VAL A 321 6.92 -20.33 -21.07
C VAL A 321 8.07 -20.19 -22.06
N VAL A 322 8.34 -18.96 -22.49
CA VAL A 322 9.50 -18.65 -23.30
C VAL A 322 10.49 -17.89 -22.43
N VAL A 323 11.75 -18.33 -22.42
CA VAL A 323 12.85 -17.68 -21.73
C VAL A 323 13.97 -17.48 -22.75
N ASP A 324 14.36 -16.23 -22.99
CA ASP A 324 15.43 -15.86 -23.92
C ASP A 324 15.19 -16.43 -25.34
N GLY A 325 13.93 -16.40 -25.78
CA GLY A 325 13.49 -16.95 -27.07
C GLY A 325 13.41 -18.48 -27.15
N LYS A 326 13.81 -19.19 -26.09
CA LYS A 326 13.72 -20.65 -25.97
C LYS A 326 12.43 -21.04 -25.25
N GLU A 327 11.65 -21.88 -25.91
CA GLU A 327 10.36 -22.32 -25.42
C GLU A 327 10.52 -23.57 -24.56
N TRP A 328 10.00 -23.53 -23.33
CA TRP A 328 9.92 -24.70 -22.46
C TRP A 328 8.86 -25.64 -23.01
N LYS A 329 9.25 -26.89 -23.27
CA LYS A 329 8.34 -27.92 -23.78
C LYS A 329 7.51 -28.47 -22.63
N GLY A 330 6.22 -28.15 -22.57
CA GLY A 330 5.27 -28.73 -21.62
C GLY A 330 3.86 -28.19 -21.87
N ARG A 331 2.86 -29.08 -21.92
CA ARG A 331 1.46 -28.65 -22.08
C ARG A 331 1.00 -27.96 -20.79
N HIS A 332 0.33 -26.82 -20.94
CA HIS A 332 -0.39 -26.13 -19.84
C HIS A 332 0.50 -25.48 -18.77
N LEU A 333 1.59 -24.80 -19.16
CA LEU A 333 2.35 -23.93 -18.26
C LEU A 333 1.58 -22.63 -17.97
N ARG A 334 0.42 -22.77 -17.32
CA ARG A 334 -0.40 -21.64 -16.86
C ARG A 334 0.04 -21.30 -15.44
N GLY A 335 0.79 -20.21 -15.32
CA GLY A 335 1.46 -19.82 -14.09
C GLY A 335 1.80 -18.35 -14.02
N ARG A 336 2.50 -17.95 -12.96
CA ARG A 336 3.26 -16.69 -12.94
C ARG A 336 4.71 -17.07 -13.22
N ILE A 337 5.38 -16.36 -14.12
CA ILE A 337 6.84 -16.49 -14.32
C ILE A 337 7.55 -15.46 -13.45
N TRP A 338 8.71 -15.83 -12.93
CA TRP A 338 9.67 -14.92 -12.32
C TRP A 338 11.10 -15.43 -12.49
N PHE A 339 12.08 -14.57 -12.18
CA PHE A 339 13.48 -14.95 -12.09
C PHE A 339 13.92 -15.04 -10.63
N SER A 340 14.90 -15.90 -10.35
CA SER A 340 15.63 -15.87 -9.09
C SER A 340 16.26 -14.48 -8.88
N PRO A 341 16.40 -14.01 -7.63
CA PRO A 341 17.06 -12.74 -7.30
C PRO A 341 18.44 -12.54 -7.95
N ASP A 342 19.21 -13.62 -8.13
CA ASP A 342 20.52 -13.62 -8.80
C ASP A 342 20.44 -13.72 -10.34
N SER A 343 19.21 -13.71 -10.90
CA SER A 343 18.90 -13.80 -12.34
C SER A 343 19.29 -15.10 -13.05
N ARG A 344 19.85 -16.08 -12.33
CA ARG A 344 20.39 -17.32 -12.92
C ARG A 344 19.31 -18.29 -13.36
N HIS A 345 18.16 -18.28 -12.69
CA HIS A 345 17.10 -19.25 -12.86
C HIS A 345 15.77 -18.57 -13.19
N ALA A 346 15.05 -19.11 -14.16
CA ALA A 346 13.65 -18.75 -14.41
C ALA A 346 12.75 -19.78 -13.73
N LEU A 347 11.65 -19.33 -13.14
CA LEU A 347 10.71 -20.13 -12.39
C LEU A 347 9.28 -19.90 -12.88
N CYS A 348 8.46 -20.94 -12.84
CA CYS A 348 7.04 -20.88 -13.11
C CYS A 348 6.27 -21.76 -12.13
N GLN A 349 5.25 -21.21 -11.48
CA GLN A 349 4.31 -21.99 -10.66
C GLN A 349 3.19 -22.53 -11.54
N ILE A 350 2.93 -23.83 -11.52
CA ILE A 350 1.94 -24.50 -12.38
C ILE A 350 0.83 -25.08 -11.52
N TRP A 351 -0.41 -24.96 -12.00
CA TRP A 351 -1.56 -25.69 -11.48
C TRP A 351 -2.09 -26.66 -12.53
N GLN A 352 -2.11 -27.94 -12.20
CA GLN A 352 -2.52 -29.02 -13.11
C GLN A 352 -3.25 -30.13 -12.33
N ALA A 353 -4.45 -30.49 -12.80
CA ALA A 353 -5.25 -31.60 -12.25
C ALA A 353 -5.44 -31.55 -10.72
N GLY A 354 -5.68 -30.34 -10.18
CA GLY A 354 -5.86 -30.14 -8.74
C GLY A 354 -4.58 -30.09 -7.92
N LYS A 355 -3.41 -30.26 -8.53
CA LYS A 355 -2.09 -30.15 -7.90
C LYS A 355 -1.36 -28.87 -8.33
N THR A 356 -0.48 -28.39 -7.46
CA THR A 356 0.42 -27.27 -7.70
C THR A 356 1.88 -27.73 -7.59
N PHE A 357 2.74 -27.29 -8.52
CA PHE A 357 4.18 -27.54 -8.47
C PHE A 357 4.95 -26.36 -9.06
N VAL A 358 6.25 -26.29 -8.78
CA VAL A 358 7.14 -25.28 -9.34
C VAL A 358 8.00 -25.91 -10.42
N VAL A 359 8.21 -25.19 -11.52
CA VAL A 359 9.19 -25.53 -12.55
C VAL A 359 10.30 -24.50 -12.51
N CYS A 360 11.54 -24.95 -12.41
CA CYS A 360 12.74 -24.12 -12.39
C CYS A 360 13.64 -24.53 -13.56
N ASP A 361 13.87 -23.64 -14.52
CA ASP A 361 14.68 -23.92 -15.73
C ASP A 361 14.32 -25.26 -16.41
N GLN A 362 13.01 -25.55 -16.55
CA GLN A 362 12.44 -26.81 -17.08
C GLN A 362 12.53 -28.04 -16.16
N ALA A 363 13.17 -27.95 -14.99
CA ALA A 363 13.12 -29.00 -13.98
C ALA A 363 11.81 -28.92 -13.19
N GLU A 364 11.04 -30.02 -13.16
CA GLU A 364 9.78 -30.08 -12.41
C GLU A 364 10.01 -30.43 -10.93
N GLY A 365 9.35 -29.70 -10.04
CA GLY A 365 9.26 -30.00 -8.62
C GLY A 365 8.19 -31.03 -8.26
N VAL A 366 8.07 -31.31 -6.96
CA VAL A 366 7.06 -32.20 -6.41
C VAL A 366 5.67 -31.55 -6.51
N LYS A 367 4.68 -32.38 -6.82
CA LYS A 367 3.28 -31.99 -6.95
C LYS A 367 2.60 -32.03 -5.60
N HIS A 368 2.18 -30.86 -5.11
CA HIS A 368 1.48 -30.68 -3.85
C HIS A 368 0.01 -30.32 -4.08
N ASP A 369 -0.86 -30.43 -3.07
CA ASP A 369 -2.24 -29.93 -3.19
C ASP A 369 -2.27 -28.40 -3.37
N ALA A 370 -1.38 -27.69 -2.66
CA ALA A 370 -1.17 -26.25 -2.86
C ALA A 370 0.27 -25.85 -2.50
N ILE A 371 0.75 -24.74 -3.09
CA ILE A 371 2.03 -24.12 -2.77
C ILE A 371 1.83 -22.62 -2.54
N TRP A 372 2.40 -22.08 -1.46
CA TRP A 372 2.36 -20.65 -1.17
C TRP A 372 3.74 -20.12 -0.78
N ALA A 373 3.93 -18.81 -1.04
CA ALA A 373 5.11 -18.00 -0.74
C ALA A 373 6.41 -18.61 -1.30
N LEU A 374 7.01 -18.00 -2.32
CA LEU A 374 8.18 -18.56 -3.01
C LEU A 374 9.37 -17.62 -2.90
N THR A 375 10.44 -17.96 -2.20
CA THR A 375 11.65 -17.11 -2.14
C THR A 375 12.90 -17.79 -2.64
N GLY A 376 13.83 -16.99 -3.17
CA GLY A 376 14.95 -17.50 -3.99
C GLY A 376 16.34 -16.97 -3.64
N CYS A 377 16.68 -16.57 -2.41
CA CYS A 377 18.09 -16.20 -2.13
C CYS A 377 18.90 -17.45 -1.75
N GLY A 378 19.73 -17.94 -2.68
CA GLY A 378 20.63 -19.10 -2.44
C GLY A 378 19.98 -20.47 -2.65
N SER A 379 18.69 -20.62 -2.40
CA SER A 379 17.85 -21.80 -2.70
C SER A 379 16.40 -21.35 -2.95
N LEU A 380 15.55 -22.23 -3.49
CA LEU A 380 14.12 -21.98 -3.59
C LEU A 380 13.41 -22.50 -2.33
N ARG A 381 12.59 -21.68 -1.66
CA ARG A 381 11.78 -22.10 -0.51
C ARG A 381 10.31 -21.79 -0.71
N TYR A 382 9.44 -22.69 -0.24
CA TYR A 382 7.99 -22.47 -0.22
C TYR A 382 7.25 -23.31 0.82
N VAL A 383 6.01 -22.92 1.11
CA VAL A 383 5.10 -23.70 1.96
C VAL A 383 4.21 -24.57 1.09
N ALA A 384 4.25 -25.88 1.33
CA ALA A 384 3.43 -26.88 0.64
C ALA A 384 2.31 -27.39 1.55
N LEU A 385 1.16 -27.69 0.94
CA LEU A 385 0.07 -28.46 1.55
C LEU A 385 -0.04 -29.82 0.86
N ASP A 386 -0.09 -30.89 1.64
CA ASP A 386 -0.44 -32.24 1.18
C ASP A 386 -1.47 -32.86 2.13
N GLY A 387 -2.66 -33.18 1.61
CA GLY A 387 -3.81 -33.59 2.41
C GLY A 387 -4.21 -32.48 3.39
N GLN A 388 -3.91 -32.69 4.67
CA GLN A 388 -4.08 -31.69 5.73
C GLN A 388 -2.75 -31.09 6.18
N GLU A 389 -1.61 -31.65 5.83
CA GLU A 389 -0.32 -31.27 6.43
C GLU A 389 0.34 -30.10 5.70
N LEU A 390 0.81 -29.11 6.46
CA LEU A 390 1.57 -27.96 5.98
C LEU A 390 3.05 -28.11 6.31
N ARG A 391 3.91 -27.99 5.30
CA ARG A 391 5.37 -28.11 5.42
C ARG A 391 6.10 -26.95 4.77
N LEU A 392 7.23 -26.55 5.37
CA LEU A 392 8.21 -25.70 4.70
C LEU A 392 9.15 -26.58 3.89
N ILE A 393 9.28 -26.31 2.59
CA ILE A 393 10.15 -27.03 1.66
C ILE A 393 11.28 -26.10 1.21
N GLU A 394 12.48 -26.65 1.11
CA GLU A 394 13.64 -26.05 0.45
C GLU A 394 14.07 -26.91 -0.74
N ALA A 395 14.36 -26.26 -1.85
CA ALA A 395 14.73 -26.89 -3.10
C ALA A 395 16.05 -26.32 -3.63
N ASP A 396 16.97 -27.21 -3.97
CA ASP A 396 18.26 -26.86 -4.54
C ASP A 396 18.08 -26.37 -5.99
N TRP A 397 18.87 -25.37 -6.39
CA TRP A 397 18.88 -24.94 -7.79
C TRP A 397 19.35 -26.07 -8.71
N PRO A 398 18.77 -26.22 -9.92
CA PRO A 398 19.23 -27.21 -10.89
C PRO A 398 20.71 -27.01 -11.21
N ARG A 399 21.54 -28.03 -10.96
CA ARG A 399 23.01 -27.95 -11.19
C ARG A 399 23.40 -28.07 -12.67
N ASN A 400 22.62 -28.80 -13.47
CA ASN A 400 22.90 -29.03 -14.89
C ASN A 400 21.77 -28.48 -15.77
N ARG A 401 22.12 -27.56 -16.69
CA ARG A 401 21.23 -27.07 -17.74
C ARG A 401 21.21 -28.08 -18.89
N GLY A 402 20.33 -29.08 -18.87
CA GLY A 402 20.21 -29.93 -20.07
C GLY A 402 19.19 -31.06 -20.09
N ASP A 403 18.80 -31.61 -18.96
CA ASP A 403 18.17 -32.93 -18.90
C ASP A 403 16.72 -32.94 -18.41
N GLY A 404 16.14 -31.78 -18.06
CA GLY A 404 14.73 -31.74 -17.63
C GLY A 404 14.46 -32.62 -16.40
N GLY A 405 15.49 -32.80 -15.55
CA GLY A 405 15.43 -33.61 -14.35
C GLY A 405 14.45 -33.07 -13.31
N ARG A 406 14.29 -33.82 -12.21
CA ARG A 406 13.43 -33.42 -11.09
C ARG A 406 14.17 -32.44 -10.18
N LEU A 407 13.46 -31.42 -9.70
CA LEU A 407 13.98 -30.53 -8.66
C LEU A 407 14.22 -31.33 -7.38
N VAL A 408 15.37 -31.14 -6.74
CA VAL A 408 15.70 -31.82 -5.48
C VAL A 408 15.14 -31.00 -4.33
N GLU A 409 14.12 -31.54 -3.67
CA GLU A 409 13.37 -30.87 -2.60
C GLU A 409 13.56 -31.58 -1.27
N ARG A 410 13.63 -30.80 -0.19
CA ARG A 410 13.83 -31.26 1.17
C ARG A 410 12.84 -30.57 2.11
N PRO A 411 12.04 -31.32 2.89
CA PRO A 411 11.22 -30.72 3.93
C PRO A 411 12.13 -30.21 5.06
N LEU A 412 11.99 -28.93 5.40
CA LEU A 412 12.72 -28.28 6.49
C LEU A 412 12.02 -28.47 7.82
N SER A 413 10.71 -28.20 7.86
CA SER A 413 9.91 -28.32 9.07
C SER A 413 8.44 -28.58 8.75
N ARG A 414 7.77 -29.24 9.69
CA ARG A 414 6.31 -29.38 9.71
C ARG A 414 5.74 -28.19 10.44
N LEU A 415 4.87 -27.42 9.78
CA LEU A 415 4.28 -26.21 10.35
C LEU A 415 2.99 -26.53 11.11
N GLY A 416 2.14 -27.42 10.58
CA GLY A 416 0.86 -27.74 11.20
C GLY A 416 -0.04 -28.58 10.30
N GLU A 417 -1.31 -28.70 10.68
CA GLU A 417 -2.35 -29.41 9.95
C GLU A 417 -3.60 -28.54 9.76
N LEU A 418 -4.27 -28.68 8.62
CA LEU A 418 -5.57 -28.06 8.38
C LEU A 418 -6.63 -28.68 9.27
N ARG A 419 -7.49 -27.83 9.81
CA ARG A 419 -8.69 -28.26 10.52
C ARG A 419 -9.65 -28.97 9.56
N ALA A 420 -10.39 -29.95 10.08
CA ALA A 420 -11.48 -30.57 9.35
C ALA A 420 -12.48 -29.51 8.85
N GLY A 421 -12.85 -29.56 7.57
CA GLY A 421 -13.75 -28.60 6.93
C GLY A 421 -13.15 -27.23 6.61
N ALA A 422 -11.85 -27.01 6.84
CA ALA A 422 -11.17 -25.79 6.43
C ALA A 422 -11.23 -25.62 4.90
N LYS A 423 -11.77 -24.48 4.45
CA LYS A 423 -11.73 -24.10 3.04
C LYS A 423 -10.33 -23.62 2.69
N VAL A 424 -9.61 -24.41 1.90
CA VAL A 424 -8.32 -24.01 1.35
C VAL A 424 -8.56 -23.07 0.16
N PRO A 425 -8.10 -21.81 0.21
CA PRO A 425 -8.18 -20.95 -0.95
C PRO A 425 -7.28 -21.50 -2.07
N PRO A 426 -7.63 -21.28 -3.34
CA PRO A 426 -6.75 -21.64 -4.43
C PRO A 426 -5.38 -20.95 -4.26
N THR A 427 -4.32 -21.67 -4.64
CA THR A 427 -2.91 -21.28 -4.64
C THR A 427 -2.68 -19.78 -4.90
N THR A 428 -1.96 -19.08 -4.02
CA THR A 428 -1.64 -17.65 -4.22
C THR A 428 -0.41 -17.48 -5.10
N HIS A 429 -0.48 -16.53 -6.03
CA HIS A 429 0.54 -16.34 -7.07
C HIS A 429 1.59 -15.29 -6.63
N GLY A 430 2.83 -15.68 -6.27
CA GLY A 430 3.96 -14.72 -6.18
C GLY A 430 5.08 -15.01 -5.16
N ILE A 431 6.17 -14.24 -5.30
CA ILE A 431 7.43 -14.33 -4.51
C ILE A 431 7.31 -13.74 -3.09
N ALA A 432 6.30 -12.90 -2.86
CA ALA A 432 5.96 -12.38 -1.55
C ALA A 432 4.47 -12.05 -1.58
N GLY A 433 3.69 -12.82 -0.85
CA GLY A 433 2.24 -12.68 -0.83
C GLY A 433 1.73 -12.99 0.57
N TYR A 434 1.10 -12.01 1.19
CA TYR A 434 0.34 -12.19 2.40
C TYR A 434 -0.85 -13.10 2.08
N PHE A 435 -0.76 -14.39 2.42
CA PHE A 435 -1.91 -15.30 2.37
C PHE A 435 -2.31 -15.66 3.79
N GLY A 436 -3.61 -15.73 4.05
CA GLY A 436 -4.15 -15.96 5.39
C GLY A 436 -5.11 -17.14 5.39
N LEU A 437 -4.71 -18.29 5.93
CA LEU A 437 -5.64 -19.37 6.27
C LEU A 437 -6.28 -19.05 7.62
N LYS A 438 -7.30 -18.19 7.64
CA LYS A 438 -7.87 -17.69 8.90
C LYS A 438 -8.48 -18.81 9.73
N ASN A 439 -7.94 -19.03 10.93
CA ASN A 439 -8.42 -20.00 11.93
C ASN A 439 -8.60 -21.43 11.39
N ALA A 440 -7.78 -21.78 10.40
CA ALA A 440 -7.92 -22.99 9.59
C ALA A 440 -6.80 -24.01 9.83
N VAL A 441 -5.79 -23.67 10.63
CA VAL A 441 -4.62 -24.51 10.89
C VAL A 441 -4.49 -24.80 12.39
N VAL A 442 -4.15 -26.04 12.72
CA VAL A 442 -3.64 -26.49 14.02
C VAL A 442 -2.12 -26.54 13.90
N PHE A 443 -1.43 -25.65 14.60
CA PHE A 443 0.02 -25.65 14.72
C PHE A 443 0.42 -26.42 15.95
N ARG A 444 1.48 -27.22 15.86
CA ARG A 444 2.04 -27.92 17.02
C ARG A 444 3.40 -27.32 17.36
N HIS A 445 3.52 -26.78 18.55
CA HIS A 445 4.76 -26.16 19.02
C HIS A 445 5.01 -26.50 20.49
N GLY A 446 6.21 -26.95 20.83
CA GLY A 446 6.57 -27.28 22.23
C GLY A 446 5.71 -28.37 22.89
N GLY A 447 5.06 -29.24 22.09
CA GLY A 447 4.15 -30.28 22.60
C GLY A 447 2.69 -29.82 22.77
N GLU A 448 2.39 -28.55 22.47
CA GLU A 448 1.04 -27.99 22.57
C GLU A 448 0.44 -27.71 21.19
N ASP A 449 -0.89 -27.81 21.10
CA ASP A 449 -1.66 -27.52 19.90
C ASP A 449 -2.26 -26.10 19.96
N TYR A 450 -2.08 -25.34 18.88
CA TYR A 450 -2.55 -23.97 18.72
C TYR A 450 -3.46 -23.87 17.50
N THR A 451 -4.60 -23.20 17.59
CA THR A 451 -5.48 -22.99 16.43
C THR A 451 -5.33 -21.58 15.90
N GLY A 452 -5.05 -21.36 14.62
CA GLY A 452 -4.98 -19.98 14.15
C GLY A 452 -4.80 -19.76 12.67
N SER A 453 -4.24 -18.58 12.38
CA SER A 453 -4.12 -18.03 11.03
C SER A 453 -2.68 -18.09 10.56
N LEU A 454 -2.42 -18.91 9.53
CA LEU A 454 -1.12 -18.94 8.85
C LEU A 454 -0.98 -17.68 7.98
N PHE A 455 0.06 -16.89 8.22
CA PHE A 455 0.45 -15.73 7.42
C PHE A 455 1.93 -15.78 7.06
N VAL A 456 2.27 -16.34 5.90
CA VAL A 456 3.68 -16.48 5.53
C VAL A 456 4.18 -15.21 4.85
N MET A 457 5.19 -14.57 5.44
CA MET A 457 6.16 -13.79 4.67
C MET A 457 7.46 -14.56 4.68
N LEU A 458 7.93 -14.91 3.50
CA LEU A 458 9.31 -15.33 3.29
C LEU A 458 10.06 -14.09 2.80
N ASP A 459 11.05 -13.66 3.54
CA ASP A 459 12.07 -12.68 3.12
C ASP A 459 13.29 -13.37 2.48
N GLY A 460 13.16 -14.67 2.16
CA GLY A 460 14.27 -15.53 1.76
C GLY A 460 14.81 -16.42 2.89
N LYS A 461 14.59 -16.03 4.16
CA LYS A 461 15.21 -16.68 5.32
C LYS A 461 14.22 -17.09 6.41
N HIS A 462 13.12 -16.37 6.56
CA HIS A 462 12.26 -16.48 7.75
C HIS A 462 10.80 -16.83 7.43
N VAL A 463 10.09 -17.47 8.37
CA VAL A 463 8.64 -17.77 8.31
C VAL A 463 7.97 -17.29 9.59
N TRP A 464 6.76 -16.71 9.47
CA TRP A 464 5.94 -16.37 10.62
C TRP A 464 4.49 -16.81 10.44
N TYR A 465 3.74 -16.87 11.54
CA TYR A 465 2.30 -17.14 11.57
C TYR A 465 1.67 -16.64 12.86
N THR A 466 0.34 -16.57 12.92
CA THR A 466 -0.38 -16.27 14.16
C THR A 466 -1.17 -17.48 14.62
N ALA A 467 -1.11 -17.81 15.90
CA ALA A 467 -1.87 -18.91 16.47
C ALA A 467 -2.66 -18.42 17.69
N GLU A 468 -3.79 -19.06 18.00
CA GLU A 468 -4.64 -18.75 19.15
C GLU A 468 -4.70 -19.99 20.06
N GLN A 469 -4.50 -19.80 21.36
CA GLN A 469 -4.60 -20.83 22.39
C GLN A 469 -5.14 -20.18 23.66
N GLY A 470 -6.15 -20.79 24.30
CA GLY A 470 -6.74 -20.25 25.54
C GLY A 470 -7.42 -18.87 25.40
N GLY A 471 -7.75 -18.41 24.18
CA GLY A 471 -8.28 -17.07 23.92
C GLY A 471 -7.21 -15.99 23.69
N GLU A 472 -5.94 -16.35 23.80
CA GLU A 472 -4.81 -15.48 23.52
C GLU A 472 -4.25 -15.72 22.13
N THR A 473 -3.80 -14.65 21.46
CA THR A 473 -3.11 -14.75 20.16
C THR A 473 -1.60 -14.72 20.38
N PHE A 474 -0.86 -15.50 19.60
CA PHE A 474 0.59 -15.58 19.61
C PHE A 474 1.10 -15.29 18.21
N VAL A 475 2.25 -14.62 18.11
CA VAL A 475 3.00 -14.53 16.86
C VAL A 475 4.14 -15.52 16.94
N PHE A 476 4.20 -16.43 15.97
CA PHE A 476 5.32 -17.33 15.80
C PHE A 476 6.21 -16.80 14.70
N TRP A 477 7.51 -16.77 14.94
CA TRP A 477 8.50 -16.34 13.96
C TRP A 477 9.75 -17.19 14.09
N ASN A 478 10.11 -17.91 13.02
CA ASN A 478 11.19 -18.93 13.00
C ASN A 478 11.12 -19.89 14.19
N ASP A 479 9.93 -20.44 14.43
CA ASP A 479 9.66 -21.34 15.56
C ASP A 479 9.93 -20.72 16.95
N ARG A 480 9.97 -19.39 17.06
CA ARG A 480 9.94 -18.70 18.36
C ARG A 480 8.56 -18.12 18.60
N ARG A 481 8.02 -18.37 19.79
CA ARG A 481 6.73 -17.84 20.25
C ARG A 481 6.92 -16.46 20.86
N TRP A 482 6.15 -15.48 20.39
CA TRP A 482 6.10 -14.13 20.94
C TRP A 482 4.72 -13.85 21.55
N PRO A 483 4.65 -13.47 22.84
CA PRO A 483 3.40 -13.10 23.49
C PRO A 483 2.92 -11.75 22.93
N THR A 484 1.63 -11.65 22.65
CA THR A 484 1.06 -10.43 22.06
C THR A 484 0.26 -9.59 23.04
N GLY A 485 -0.26 -10.18 24.12
CA GLY A 485 -1.20 -9.53 25.04
C GLY A 485 -2.53 -9.12 24.39
N GLY A 486 -2.82 -9.58 23.16
CA GLY A 486 -4.04 -9.26 22.41
C GLY A 486 -3.87 -9.43 20.90
N ARG A 487 -4.94 -9.28 20.10
CA ARG A 487 -4.86 -9.54 18.66
C ARG A 487 -3.86 -8.57 17.96
N PRO A 488 -2.78 -9.08 17.33
CA PRO A 488 -1.79 -8.26 16.66
C PRO A 488 -2.32 -7.74 15.32
N TRP A 489 -1.90 -6.53 14.95
CA TRP A 489 -2.23 -5.85 13.70
C TRP A 489 -1.01 -5.11 13.15
N GLY A 490 -0.83 -5.13 11.83
CA GLY A 490 0.31 -4.46 11.20
C GLY A 490 1.65 -5.04 11.63
N ILE A 491 1.82 -6.36 11.49
CA ILE A 491 3.10 -7.03 11.77
C ILE A 491 4.15 -6.61 10.73
N THR A 492 5.34 -6.25 11.18
CA THR A 492 6.48 -5.79 10.38
C THR A 492 7.77 -6.44 10.91
N PHE A 493 8.76 -6.57 10.03
CA PHE A 493 10.07 -7.15 10.36
C PHE A 493 11.17 -6.14 10.03
N SER A 494 12.27 -6.16 10.79
CA SER A 494 13.46 -5.39 10.41
C SER A 494 14.03 -5.92 9.09
N PRO A 495 14.71 -5.08 8.28
CA PRO A 495 15.26 -5.51 7.00
C PRO A 495 16.28 -6.65 7.08
N ASP A 496 17.00 -6.76 8.19
CA ASP A 496 17.92 -7.87 8.46
C ASP A 496 17.23 -9.12 9.02
N GLY A 497 15.92 -9.04 9.29
CA GLY A 497 15.11 -10.12 9.82
C GLY A 497 15.52 -10.54 11.23
N LYS A 498 15.93 -9.59 12.08
CA LYS A 498 16.27 -9.83 13.49
C LYS A 498 15.27 -9.31 14.51
N HIS A 499 14.41 -8.38 14.11
CA HIS A 499 13.40 -7.77 14.95
C HIS A 499 12.00 -7.90 14.34
N ILE A 500 11.00 -8.05 15.21
CA ILE A 500 9.59 -8.08 14.85
C ILE A 500 8.83 -7.01 15.64
N ALA A 501 7.97 -6.25 14.94
CA ALA A 501 7.09 -5.28 15.57
C ALA A 501 5.66 -5.38 15.06
N TYR A 502 4.69 -5.12 15.93
CA TYR A 502 3.27 -5.14 15.60
C TYR A 502 2.47 -4.25 16.55
N SER A 503 1.27 -3.83 16.16
CA SER A 503 0.35 -3.12 17.05
C SER A 503 -0.64 -4.08 17.69
N VAL A 504 -1.07 -3.80 18.91
CA VAL A 504 -2.04 -4.60 19.68
C VAL A 504 -3.15 -3.68 20.14
N ARG A 505 -4.40 -4.17 20.14
CA ARG A 505 -5.55 -3.43 20.67
C ARG A 505 -5.95 -3.99 22.03
N ARG A 506 -6.03 -3.11 23.04
CA ARG A 506 -6.54 -3.39 24.38
C ARG A 506 -7.67 -2.41 24.71
N GLY A 507 -8.90 -2.89 24.76
CA GLY A 507 -10.08 -2.02 24.84
C GLY A 507 -10.14 -1.04 23.66
N ASN A 508 -10.24 0.26 23.97
CA ASN A 508 -10.23 1.36 23.00
C ASN A 508 -8.82 1.92 22.74
N ARG A 509 -7.79 1.41 23.41
CA ARG A 509 -6.40 1.83 23.24
C ARG A 509 -5.61 0.81 22.42
N ARG A 510 -4.49 1.29 21.88
CA ARG A 510 -3.55 0.52 21.06
C ARG A 510 -2.13 0.84 21.49
N TYR A 511 -1.27 -0.15 21.46
CA TYR A 511 0.18 0.02 21.67
C TYR A 511 0.93 -0.80 20.65
N ILE A 512 2.23 -0.52 20.48
CA ILE A 512 3.12 -1.38 19.71
C ILE A 512 3.84 -2.35 20.62
N VAL A 513 4.15 -3.51 20.09
CA VAL A 513 5.06 -4.49 20.67
C VAL A 513 6.21 -4.64 19.70
N CYS A 514 7.44 -4.57 20.20
CA CYS A 514 8.66 -4.89 19.46
C CYS A 514 9.49 -5.86 20.29
N ASP A 515 9.78 -7.04 19.74
CA ASP A 515 10.52 -8.12 20.40
C ASP A 515 10.08 -8.36 21.87
N GLY A 516 8.76 -8.48 22.08
CA GLY A 516 8.18 -8.76 23.40
C GLY A 516 8.16 -7.59 24.37
N ARG A 517 8.55 -6.38 23.93
CA ARG A 517 8.46 -5.15 24.71
C ARG A 517 7.32 -4.27 24.21
N LYS A 518 6.44 -3.81 25.09
CA LYS A 518 5.32 -2.92 24.77
C LYS A 518 5.74 -1.45 24.86
N GLY A 519 5.24 -0.63 23.93
CA GLY A 519 5.32 0.81 24.02
C GLY A 519 4.12 1.44 24.74
N ARG A 520 4.10 2.78 24.77
CA ARG A 520 2.97 3.56 25.29
C ARG A 520 1.65 3.23 24.58
N GLU A 521 0.56 3.38 25.33
CA GLU A 521 -0.80 3.21 24.83
C GLU A 521 -1.37 4.52 24.26
N TYR A 522 -2.02 4.42 23.10
CA TYR A 522 -2.66 5.53 22.39
C TYR A 522 -4.07 5.15 21.94
N ALA A 523 -4.99 6.12 21.83
CA ALA A 523 -6.34 5.87 21.32
C ALA A 523 -6.33 5.35 19.86
N SER A 524 -5.37 5.81 19.05
CA SER A 524 -5.24 5.38 17.66
C SER A 524 -3.81 5.51 17.17
N MET A 525 -3.34 4.47 16.49
CA MET A 525 -2.03 4.44 15.85
C MET A 525 -2.08 3.61 14.56
N ARG A 526 -1.05 3.75 13.72
CA ARG A 526 -0.85 2.92 12.53
C ARG A 526 0.26 1.88 12.73
N THR A 527 0.39 1.01 11.72
CA THR A 527 1.45 0.00 11.61
C THR A 527 2.84 0.58 11.92
N PRO A 528 3.66 -0.10 12.73
CA PRO A 528 5.05 0.30 12.97
C PRO A 528 5.98 0.00 11.78
N TYR A 529 7.14 0.66 11.76
CA TYR A 529 8.14 0.57 10.70
C TYR A 529 9.56 0.59 11.27
N PHE A 530 10.41 -0.30 10.79
CA PHE A 530 11.84 -0.26 11.06
C PHE A 530 12.58 0.65 10.08
N SER A 531 13.66 1.28 10.55
CA SER A 531 14.65 1.94 9.70
C SER A 531 15.34 0.93 8.76
N PRO A 532 15.96 1.38 7.65
CA PRO A 532 16.64 0.50 6.68
C PRO A 532 17.75 -0.38 7.26
N ASP A 533 18.42 0.10 8.30
CA ASP A 533 19.44 -0.63 9.05
C ASP A 533 18.88 -1.52 10.16
N GLY A 534 17.56 -1.49 10.39
CA GLY A 534 16.85 -2.27 11.41
C GLY A 534 17.00 -1.76 12.85
N ARG A 535 17.72 -0.65 13.09
CA ARG A 535 18.06 -0.16 14.43
C ARG A 535 16.98 0.68 15.11
N HIS A 536 16.12 1.33 14.32
CA HIS A 536 15.12 2.26 14.82
C HIS A 536 13.71 1.80 14.48
N LEU A 537 12.76 2.17 15.32
CA LEU A 537 11.34 1.89 15.16
C LEU A 537 10.55 3.18 15.17
N CYS A 538 9.69 3.37 14.18
CA CYS A 538 8.75 4.49 14.14
C CYS A 538 7.32 4.06 13.85
N TYR A 539 6.37 4.88 14.31
CA TYR A 539 4.96 4.67 14.05
C TYR A 539 4.19 5.99 14.15
N MET A 540 3.08 6.07 13.41
CA MET A 540 2.19 7.24 13.43
C MET A 540 1.13 7.06 14.50
N VAL A 541 0.94 8.08 15.33
CA VAL A 541 -0.14 8.18 16.29
C VAL A 541 -1.15 9.22 15.81
N ARG A 542 -2.43 8.89 15.95
CA ARG A 542 -3.51 9.86 15.88
C ARG A 542 -3.94 10.15 17.31
N TYR A 543 -3.50 11.30 17.82
CA TYR A 543 -3.74 11.74 19.19
C TYR A 543 -5.23 11.92 19.47
N ASP A 544 -5.88 12.69 18.60
CA ASP A 544 -7.31 12.98 18.62
C ASP A 544 -7.86 13.02 17.16
N PRO A 545 -9.15 13.26 16.90
CA PRO A 545 -9.68 13.32 15.54
C PRO A 545 -9.02 14.34 14.60
N MET A 546 -8.28 15.30 15.14
CA MET A 546 -7.69 16.45 14.48
C MET A 546 -6.17 16.38 14.42
N LEU A 547 -5.47 15.79 15.39
CA LEU A 547 -4.00 15.84 15.46
C LEU A 547 -3.30 14.48 15.29
N TYR A 548 -2.20 14.49 14.56
CA TYR A 548 -1.32 13.36 14.28
C TYR A 548 0.13 13.69 14.63
N PHE A 549 0.91 12.69 15.03
CA PHE A 549 2.35 12.82 15.23
C PHE A 549 3.07 11.49 14.96
N VAL A 550 4.41 11.53 14.91
CA VAL A 550 5.24 10.33 14.81
C VAL A 550 5.89 10.05 16.14
N VAL A 551 5.98 8.77 16.50
CA VAL A 551 6.87 8.29 17.56
C VAL A 551 8.08 7.65 16.90
N VAL A 552 9.27 8.00 17.38
CA VAL A 552 10.56 7.43 16.96
C VAL A 552 11.25 6.93 18.22
N ASP A 553 11.54 5.63 18.29
CA ASP A 553 12.26 5.00 19.41
C ASP A 553 11.65 5.36 20.79
N GLY A 554 10.32 5.36 20.86
CA GLY A 554 9.57 5.69 22.08
C GLY A 554 9.36 7.19 22.35
N PHE A 555 9.96 8.07 21.56
CA PHE A 555 9.88 9.53 21.70
C PHE A 555 8.84 10.15 20.75
N GLU A 556 7.95 10.98 21.29
CA GLU A 556 6.89 11.66 20.53
C GLU A 556 7.42 12.92 19.83
N GLY A 557 7.09 13.09 18.55
CA GLY A 557 7.41 14.27 17.75
C GLY A 557 6.30 15.33 17.75
N PRO A 558 6.45 16.39 16.94
CA PRO A 558 5.46 17.45 16.87
C PRO A 558 4.11 16.97 16.34
N ARG A 559 3.04 17.68 16.74
CA ARG A 559 1.66 17.36 16.40
C ARG A 559 1.17 18.23 15.23
N TYR A 560 0.50 17.61 14.28
CA TYR A 560 0.05 18.26 13.04
C TYR A 560 -1.42 17.95 12.72
N PRO A 561 -2.19 18.93 12.21
CA PRO A 561 -3.57 18.71 11.80
C PRO A 561 -3.70 17.91 10.50
N ARG A 562 -2.69 17.99 9.62
CA ARG A 562 -2.57 17.15 8.42
C ARG A 562 -1.26 16.39 8.49
N PHE A 563 -1.32 15.09 8.18
CA PHE A 563 -0.18 14.21 8.34
C PHE A 563 -0.22 12.99 7.43
N GLN A 564 0.92 12.66 6.83
CA GLN A 564 1.12 11.49 5.99
C GLN A 564 2.57 11.02 6.08
N ILE A 565 2.77 9.72 6.36
CA ILE A 565 4.08 9.09 6.17
C ILE A 565 4.10 8.51 4.75
N PRO A 566 4.95 9.01 3.86
CA PRO A 566 5.18 8.37 2.57
C PRO A 566 5.95 7.07 2.82
N TRP A 567 5.20 5.96 2.83
CA TRP A 567 5.68 4.61 3.16
C TRP A 567 6.91 4.12 2.36
N ARG A 568 7.22 4.75 1.22
CA ARG A 568 8.42 4.44 0.41
C ARG A 568 9.69 5.12 0.93
N VAL A 569 9.56 6.28 1.57
CA VAL A 569 10.69 7.16 1.93
C VAL A 569 11.52 6.57 3.06
N ILE A 570 10.86 6.03 4.10
CA ILE A 570 11.52 5.39 5.25
C ILE A 570 12.39 4.19 4.80
N ARG A 571 12.00 3.46 3.75
CA ARG A 571 12.65 2.19 3.39
C ARG A 571 14.02 2.34 2.71
N ARG A 572 14.40 3.50 2.19
CA ARG A 572 15.64 3.65 1.39
C ARG A 572 16.56 4.79 1.79
N THR A 573 16.05 5.85 2.42
CA THR A 573 16.80 7.11 2.60
C THR A 573 17.69 7.14 3.82
N GLY A 574 17.63 6.12 4.69
CA GLY A 574 18.35 6.14 5.96
C GLY A 574 17.91 7.29 6.88
N LYS A 575 16.77 7.93 6.60
CA LYS A 575 16.16 8.99 7.42
C LYS A 575 14.65 8.79 7.48
N LEU A 576 14.00 9.43 8.45
CA LEU A 576 12.55 9.41 8.56
C LEU A 576 11.96 10.66 7.88
N GLY A 577 11.38 10.45 6.69
CA GLY A 577 10.62 11.48 5.98
C GLY A 577 9.12 11.37 6.22
N TYR A 578 8.45 12.50 6.46
CA TYR A 578 6.99 12.57 6.52
C TYR A 578 6.46 13.91 6.02
N ILE A 579 5.22 13.92 5.57
CA ILE A 579 4.52 15.13 5.15
C ILE A 579 3.56 15.54 6.23
N ALA A 580 3.64 16.81 6.62
CA ALA A 580 2.73 17.35 7.59
C ALA A 580 2.50 18.83 7.34
N GLY A 581 1.45 19.38 7.94
CA GLY A 581 1.17 20.80 7.80
C GLY A 581 -0.25 21.12 8.22
N ASP A 582 -0.69 22.29 7.80
CA ASP A 582 -2.04 22.79 8.00
C ASP A 582 -2.73 23.04 6.67
N GLU A 583 -3.80 23.83 6.67
CA GLU A 583 -4.53 24.17 5.45
C GLU A 583 -3.88 25.25 4.59
N PHE A 584 -2.97 26.04 5.15
CA PHE A 584 -2.23 27.07 4.43
C PHE A 584 -0.97 26.52 3.80
N GLU A 585 -0.27 25.65 4.52
CA GLU A 585 1.02 25.17 4.08
C GLU A 585 1.27 23.72 4.52
N THR A 586 1.64 22.91 3.54
CA THR A 586 2.13 21.54 3.76
C THR A 586 3.63 21.50 3.51
N TRP A 587 4.34 20.75 4.34
CA TRP A 587 5.79 20.59 4.27
C TRP A 587 6.18 19.13 4.22
N LEU A 588 7.24 18.84 3.49
CA LEU A 588 8.03 17.63 3.68
C LEU A 588 9.01 17.86 4.83
N TYR A 589 8.92 17.02 5.85
CA TYR A 589 9.79 16.97 7.01
C TYR A 589 10.74 15.79 6.93
N GLU A 590 11.92 15.95 7.51
CA GLU A 590 12.93 14.92 7.67
C GLU A 590 13.44 14.90 9.11
N VAL A 591 13.67 13.70 9.63
CA VAL A 591 14.24 13.47 10.95
C VAL A 591 15.42 12.50 10.77
N ASP A 592 16.58 12.90 11.27
CA ASP A 592 17.71 11.97 11.39
C ASP A 592 17.37 10.90 12.41
N TRP A 593 17.73 9.65 12.10
CA TRP A 593 17.58 8.61 13.11
C TRP A 593 18.47 8.95 14.31
N PRO A 594 17.94 8.79 15.53
CA PRO A 594 18.69 9.12 16.74
C PRO A 594 19.96 8.28 16.86
N ALA A 595 21.14 8.88 17.05
CA ALA A 595 22.39 8.13 17.09
C ALA A 595 22.65 7.40 18.42
N ASP A 596 22.05 7.90 19.50
CA ASP A 596 22.28 7.50 20.89
C ASP A 596 21.21 6.53 21.45
N ARG A 597 20.20 6.22 20.65
CA ARG A 597 19.09 5.34 21.04
C ARG A 597 18.69 4.39 19.92
N ASP A 598 17.95 3.37 20.28
CA ASP A 598 17.43 2.35 19.38
C ASP A 598 15.96 2.06 19.67
N TRP A 599 15.37 1.14 18.93
CA TRP A 599 13.98 0.73 19.07
C TRP A 599 13.58 0.27 20.49
N THR A 600 14.53 -0.08 21.37
CA THR A 600 14.21 -0.55 22.74
C THR A 600 13.79 0.58 23.67
N HIS A 601 14.11 1.83 23.33
CA HIS A 601 13.84 2.98 24.17
C HIS A 601 12.33 3.24 24.30
N GLY A 602 11.90 3.51 25.54
CA GLY A 602 10.47 3.72 25.84
C GLY A 602 9.60 2.48 25.68
N LEU A 603 10.21 1.29 25.51
CA LEU A 603 9.50 0.02 25.54
C LEU A 603 9.79 -0.75 26.83
N GLU A 604 8.73 -1.27 27.44
CA GLU A 604 8.78 -2.04 28.67
C GLU A 604 8.57 -3.53 28.37
N PRO A 605 9.23 -4.46 29.08
CA PRO A 605 8.90 -5.88 28.97
C PRO A 605 7.40 -6.12 29.19
N ILE A 606 6.80 -6.97 28.35
CA ILE A 606 5.47 -7.49 28.65
C ILE A 606 5.65 -8.51 29.77
N GLU A 607 5.16 -8.20 30.97
CA GLU A 607 5.11 -9.18 32.06
C GLU A 607 4.27 -10.39 31.60
N PRO A 608 4.71 -11.63 31.92
CA PRO A 608 4.08 -12.86 31.45
C PRO A 608 2.61 -13.02 31.86
#